data_AF-A0A9C5ZIG2-F1
#
_entry.id   AF-A0A9C5ZIG2-F1
#
_cell.length_a   1.000
_cell.length_b   1.000
_cell.length_c   1.000
_cell.angle_alpha   90.00
_cell.angle_beta   90.00
_cell.angle_gamma   90.00
#
_symmetry.space_group_name_H-M   'P 1'
#
loop_
_entity.id
_entity.type
_entity.pdbx_description
1 polymer ?
#
loop_
_entity_poly.entity_id
_entity_poly.type
_entity_poly.pdbx_seq_one_letter_code
_entity_poly.pdbx_strand_id
1 'polypeptide(L)'
;MKAEETGLAMVHIACEAGVLRRKGEHYFNYPMTEKLKNYILRFHNECRHRIAGGDEIILKSKKKFPIAARMRELIWDDELAYVAHALAERCNIESKNVCQTTPRFQFPGQTKASKMTNTEIKAMGFIHDVLNEFESQSQEIDDPVTQMHLHTDKYSINSHQLGLKPSNIYTLLLEMQSRVIS
;
A
#
# COMPACT_ATOMS: atom_id res chain seq x y z
N MET A 1 -11.12 -1.83 -20.12
CA MET A 1 -12.56 -2.07 -19.88
C MET A 1 -13.17 -0.76 -19.43
N LYS A 2 -14.31 -0.40 -20.01
CA LYS A 2 -14.96 0.91 -19.86
C LYS A 2 -15.50 1.09 -18.44
N ALA A 3 -15.24 2.26 -17.87
CA ALA A 3 -15.89 2.72 -16.65
C ALA A 3 -17.29 3.19 -17.02
N GLU A 4 -18.33 2.50 -16.56
CA GLU A 4 -19.71 3.00 -16.54
C GLU A 4 -20.56 2.07 -15.67
N GLU A 5 -20.85 2.51 -14.44
CA GLU A 5 -22.06 2.06 -13.70
C GLU A 5 -22.45 2.95 -12.52
N THR A 6 -21.74 4.07 -12.28
CA THR A 6 -22.32 5.22 -11.59
C THR A 6 -21.99 6.44 -12.45
N GLY A 7 -23.01 7.16 -12.94
CA GLY A 7 -22.85 8.30 -13.85
C GLY A 7 -22.18 9.54 -13.25
N LEU A 8 -21.24 9.35 -12.31
CA LEU A 8 -20.38 10.39 -11.77
C LEU A 8 -18.95 10.05 -12.20
N ALA A 9 -18.37 10.88 -13.08
CA ALA A 9 -16.98 10.72 -13.49
C ALA A 9 -16.08 10.65 -12.24
N MET A 10 -15.32 9.56 -12.08
CA MET A 10 -14.35 9.46 -10.99
C MET A 10 -13.30 10.55 -11.19
N VAL A 11 -13.34 11.58 -10.35
CA VAL A 11 -12.41 12.70 -10.44
C VAL A 11 -11.04 12.25 -9.91
N HIS A 12 -10.00 12.59 -10.66
CA HIS A 12 -8.62 12.28 -10.29
C HIS A 12 -8.15 13.18 -9.15
N ILE A 13 -7.50 12.60 -8.14
CA ILE A 13 -7.10 13.30 -6.90
C ILE A 13 -6.24 14.54 -7.13
N ALA A 14 -5.45 14.53 -8.21
CA ALA A 14 -4.56 15.62 -8.58
C ALA A 14 -5.20 16.69 -9.48
N CYS A 15 -6.42 16.49 -10.00
CA CYS A 15 -7.00 17.38 -11.01
C CYS A 15 -7.88 18.49 -10.42
N GLU A 16 -8.64 18.22 -9.35
CA GLU A 16 -9.57 19.21 -8.80
C GLU A 16 -9.35 19.50 -7.31
N ALA A 17 -9.37 20.78 -6.95
CA ALA A 17 -9.51 21.23 -5.57
C ALA A 17 -10.95 20.97 -5.09
N GLY A 18 -11.27 19.73 -4.71
CA GLY A 18 -12.62 19.38 -4.27
C GLY A 18 -12.97 17.90 -4.30
N VAL A 19 -12.16 17.05 -4.96
CA VAL A 19 -12.38 15.59 -5.07
C VAL A 19 -12.61 14.93 -3.72
N LEU A 20 -11.90 15.42 -2.70
CA LEU A 20 -12.18 15.10 -1.31
C LEU A 20 -12.38 16.40 -0.54
N ARG A 21 -13.50 16.49 0.18
CA ARG A 21 -13.63 17.48 1.25
C ARG A 21 -12.53 17.22 2.26
N ARG A 22 -11.72 18.25 2.56
CA ARG A 22 -10.76 18.18 3.67
C ARG A 22 -11.52 17.87 4.94
N LYS A 23 -11.11 16.83 5.65
CA LYS A 23 -11.66 16.51 6.97
C LYS A 23 -10.74 17.13 8.03
N GLY A 24 -11.21 18.23 8.62
CA GLY A 24 -10.45 18.99 9.62
C GLY A 24 -9.53 20.04 9.03
N GLU A 25 -8.85 20.76 9.92
CA GLU A 25 -7.86 21.76 9.57
C GLU A 25 -6.54 21.10 9.20
N HIS A 26 -6.00 21.48 8.04
CA HIS A 26 -4.68 21.06 7.60
C HIS A 26 -3.65 22.02 8.17
N TYR A 27 -2.87 21.56 9.16
CA TYR A 27 -1.95 22.42 9.90
C TYR A 27 -0.56 22.46 9.26
N PHE A 28 -0.02 21.30 8.88
CA PHE A 28 1.34 21.19 8.39
C PHE A 28 1.54 19.96 7.51
N ASN A 29 2.26 20.14 6.39
CA ASN A 29 2.79 19.05 5.58
C ASN A 29 4.26 18.85 5.90
N TYR A 30 4.61 17.69 6.44
CA TYR A 30 6.02 17.31 6.58
C TYR A 30 6.58 16.93 5.20
N PRO A 31 7.67 17.55 4.73
CA PRO A 31 8.22 17.24 3.42
C PRO A 31 8.77 15.82 3.37
N MET A 32 8.49 15.11 2.28
CA MET A 32 9.05 13.78 2.04
C MET A 32 10.53 13.90 1.64
N THR A 33 11.40 14.04 2.65
CA THR A 33 12.85 14.18 2.45
C THR A 33 13.48 12.89 1.90
N GLU A 34 14.63 13.00 1.23
CA GLU A 34 15.39 11.84 0.74
C GLU A 34 15.72 10.83 1.84
N LYS A 35 15.95 11.29 3.08
CA LYS A 35 16.16 10.41 4.22
C LYS A 35 14.93 9.53 4.50
N LEU A 36 13.73 10.11 4.45
CA LEU A 36 12.49 9.35 4.62
C LEU A 36 12.24 8.39 3.46
N LYS A 37 12.41 8.86 2.21
CA LYS A 37 12.24 8.04 0.99
C LYS A 37 13.13 6.80 1.04
N ASN A 38 14.43 6.99 1.29
CA ASN A 38 15.39 5.91 1.36
C ASN A 38 15.10 4.94 2.50
N TYR A 39 14.62 5.45 3.64
CA TYR A 39 14.23 4.60 4.76
C TYR A 39 13.03 3.71 4.41
N ILE A 40 11.97 4.29 3.81
CA ILE A 40 10.79 3.55 3.37
C ILE A 40 11.16 2.50 2.33
N LEU A 41 11.93 2.88 1.29
CA LEU A 41 12.37 1.94 0.26
C LEU A 41 13.17 0.78 0.83
N ARG A 42 14.20 1.10 1.62
CA ARG A 42 15.08 0.08 2.21
C ARG A 42 14.29 -0.91 3.05
N PHE A 43 13.40 -0.41 3.92
CA PHE A 43 12.56 -1.27 4.75
C PHE A 43 11.71 -2.23 3.91
N HIS A 44 11.02 -1.72 2.88
CA HIS A 44 10.22 -2.57 2.00
C HIS A 44 11.07 -3.59 1.25
N ASN A 45 12.23 -3.19 0.73
CA ASN A 45 13.12 -4.07 -0.03
C ASN A 45 13.74 -5.16 0.86
N GLU A 46 14.08 -4.85 2.11
CA GLU A 46 14.53 -5.83 3.11
C GLU A 46 13.43 -6.86 3.41
N CYS A 47 12.18 -6.42 3.62
CA CYS A 47 11.04 -7.32 3.81
C CYS A 47 10.82 -8.22 2.58
N ARG A 48 10.82 -7.62 1.38
CA ARG A 48 10.65 -8.35 0.10
C ARG A 48 11.75 -9.38 -0.12
N HIS A 49 12.98 -9.05 0.27
CA HIS A 49 14.12 -9.97 0.19
C HIS A 49 13.92 -11.19 1.09
N ARG A 50 13.55 -10.99 2.37
CA ARG A 50 13.28 -12.10 3.30
C ARG A 50 12.14 -13.01 2.83
N ILE A 51 11.04 -12.41 2.38
CA ILE A 51 9.90 -13.17 1.84
C ILE A 51 10.31 -13.96 0.60
N ALA A 52 11.04 -13.32 -0.33
CA ALA A 52 11.47 -13.95 -1.57
C ALA A 52 12.44 -15.12 -1.35
N GLY A 53 13.31 -15.03 -0.33
CA GLY A 53 14.22 -16.09 0.06
C GLY A 53 13.56 -17.25 0.83
N GLY A 54 12.31 -17.09 1.28
CA GLY A 54 11.66 -18.04 2.19
C GLY A 54 12.24 -18.00 3.62
N ASP A 55 12.86 -16.87 3.99
CA ASP A 55 13.43 -16.65 5.32
C ASP A 55 12.38 -16.15 6.32
N GLU A 56 11.30 -15.58 5.81
CA GLU A 56 10.18 -15.09 6.62
C GLU A 56 9.35 -16.26 7.19
N ILE A 57 9.34 -16.39 8.52
CA ILE A 57 8.60 -17.43 9.24
C ILE A 57 7.36 -16.80 9.87
N ILE A 58 6.21 -17.41 9.60
CA ILE A 58 4.96 -17.08 10.26
C ILE A 58 4.88 -17.87 11.56
N LEU A 59 4.99 -17.20 12.70
CA LEU A 59 5.03 -17.81 14.02
C LEU A 59 3.75 -18.58 14.35
N LYS A 60 2.59 -18.04 13.95
CA LYS A 60 1.27 -18.62 14.23
C LYS A 60 1.08 -19.98 13.57
N SER A 61 1.41 -20.09 12.28
CA SER A 61 1.26 -21.33 11.51
C SER A 61 2.53 -22.20 11.48
N LYS A 62 3.67 -21.67 11.96
CA LYS A 62 5.01 -22.26 11.83
C LYS A 62 5.40 -22.58 10.39
N LYS A 63 4.79 -21.88 9.42
CA LYS A 63 5.07 -22.02 7.99
C LYS A 63 6.02 -20.92 7.53
N LYS A 64 6.74 -21.19 6.45
CA LYS A 64 7.54 -20.21 5.72
C LYS A 64 6.81 -19.78 4.47
N PHE A 65 7.10 -18.57 4.00
CA PHE A 65 6.75 -18.20 2.64
C PHE A 65 7.51 -19.07 1.63
N PRO A 66 6.87 -19.50 0.54
CA PRO A 66 7.59 -20.19 -0.53
C PRO A 66 8.57 -19.23 -1.20
N ILE A 67 9.70 -19.77 -1.68
CA ILE A 67 10.70 -19.00 -2.41
C ILE A 67 10.04 -18.39 -3.65
N ALA A 68 10.20 -17.07 -3.82
CA ALA A 68 9.59 -16.36 -4.93
C ALA A 68 10.41 -16.57 -6.22
N ALA A 69 9.76 -17.02 -7.29
CA ALA A 69 10.40 -17.12 -8.60
C ALA A 69 10.80 -15.74 -9.17
N ARG A 70 10.05 -14.68 -8.81
CA ARG A 70 10.31 -13.31 -9.28
C ARG A 70 9.81 -12.27 -8.28
N MET A 71 10.71 -11.71 -7.48
CA MET A 71 10.45 -10.58 -6.60
C MET A 71 11.47 -9.48 -6.89
N ARG A 72 11.03 -8.40 -7.55
CA ARG A 72 11.92 -7.27 -7.89
C ARG A 72 12.07 -6.30 -6.72
N GLU A 73 13.21 -5.65 -6.66
CA GLU A 73 13.43 -4.51 -5.77
C GLU A 73 12.51 -3.33 -6.17
N LEU A 74 12.03 -2.59 -5.17
CA LEU A 74 11.25 -1.38 -5.38
C LEU A 74 12.15 -0.18 -5.62
N ILE A 75 11.69 0.69 -6.51
CA ILE A 75 12.26 2.01 -6.73
C ILE A 75 11.26 3.07 -6.28
N TRP A 76 11.75 4.24 -5.88
CA TRP A 76 10.89 5.37 -5.59
C TRP A 76 10.34 5.94 -6.90
N ASP A 77 9.07 6.32 -6.90
CA ASP A 77 8.43 6.96 -8.03
C ASP A 77 7.78 8.27 -7.60
N ASP A 78 8.26 9.40 -8.15
CA ASP A 78 7.81 10.72 -7.72
C ASP A 78 6.37 11.04 -8.16
N GLU A 79 5.86 10.40 -9.22
CA GLU A 79 4.46 10.57 -9.65
C GLU A 79 3.50 9.90 -8.65
N LEU A 80 3.80 8.66 -8.25
CA LEU A 80 3.04 7.98 -7.19
C LEU A 80 3.16 8.73 -5.86
N ALA A 81 4.34 9.25 -5.53
CA ALA A 81 4.55 10.04 -4.32
C ALA A 81 3.70 11.32 -4.31
N TYR A 82 3.59 12.00 -5.46
CA TYR A 82 2.76 13.18 -5.62
C TYR A 82 1.27 12.86 -5.44
N VAL A 83 0.78 11.79 -6.05
CA VAL A 83 -0.61 11.31 -5.91
C VAL A 83 -0.92 10.95 -4.44
N ALA A 84 0.00 10.25 -3.77
CA ALA A 84 -0.13 9.91 -2.35
C ALA A 84 -0.12 11.14 -1.45
N HIS A 85 0.72 12.14 -1.76
CA HIS A 85 0.74 13.42 -1.06
C HIS A 85 -0.59 14.16 -1.20
N ALA A 86 -1.11 14.29 -2.42
CA ALA A 86 -2.40 14.93 -2.69
C ALA A 86 -3.56 14.23 -1.95
N LEU A 87 -3.47 12.90 -1.73
CA LEU A 87 -4.43 12.16 -0.93
C LEU A 87 -4.29 12.44 0.57
N ALA A 88 -3.06 12.47 1.08
CA ALA A 88 -2.75 12.74 2.49
C ALA A 88 -3.20 14.15 2.93
N GLU A 89 -3.03 15.15 2.06
CA GLU A 89 -3.48 16.54 2.31
C GLU A 89 -4.99 16.68 2.53
N ARG A 90 -5.78 15.68 2.12
CA ARG A 90 -7.23 15.69 2.31
C ARG A 90 -7.65 15.25 3.71
N CYS A 91 -6.74 14.65 4.47
CA CYS A 91 -6.98 14.14 5.83
C CYS A 91 -8.22 13.22 5.93
N ASN A 92 -8.61 12.56 4.84
CA ASN A 92 -9.80 11.72 4.77
C ASN A 92 -9.41 10.27 4.44
N ILE A 93 -9.02 9.52 5.47
CA ILE A 93 -8.52 8.14 5.33
C ILE A 93 -9.56 7.19 4.72
N GLU A 94 -10.85 7.40 5.02
CA GLU A 94 -12.00 6.58 4.60
C GLU A 94 -12.41 6.79 3.13
N SER A 95 -11.73 7.69 2.40
CA SER A 95 -12.01 7.92 0.99
C SER A 95 -11.75 6.65 0.16
N LYS A 96 -12.82 6.10 -0.43
CA LYS A 96 -12.79 4.89 -1.27
C LYS A 96 -12.99 5.16 -2.78
N ASN A 97 -13.57 6.31 -3.14
CA ASN A 97 -13.99 6.61 -4.52
C ASN A 97 -13.14 7.74 -5.14
N VAL A 98 -11.82 7.56 -5.16
CA VAL A 98 -10.89 8.56 -5.69
C VAL A 98 -9.98 7.91 -6.72
N CYS A 99 -9.93 8.50 -7.91
CA CYS A 99 -9.02 8.05 -8.96
C CYS A 99 -7.59 8.50 -8.63
N GLN A 100 -6.68 7.52 -8.59
CA GLN A 100 -5.24 7.69 -8.31
C GLN A 100 -4.37 7.21 -9.48
N THR A 101 -5.01 6.86 -10.59
CA THR A 101 -4.38 6.35 -11.81
C THR A 101 -3.37 7.33 -12.38
N THR A 102 -2.19 6.84 -12.70
CA THR A 102 -1.21 7.58 -13.51
C THR A 102 -1.14 7.01 -14.93
N PRO A 103 -0.60 7.76 -15.92
CA PRO A 103 -0.39 7.23 -17.26
C PRO A 103 0.45 5.93 -17.27
N ARG A 104 1.39 5.79 -16.32
CA ARG A 104 2.25 4.61 -16.17
C ARG A 104 1.62 3.51 -15.31
N PHE A 105 0.79 3.90 -14.32
CA PHE A 105 0.19 2.97 -13.37
C PHE A 105 -1.33 3.13 -13.34
N GLN A 106 -2.02 2.28 -14.10
CA GLN A 106 -3.49 2.36 -14.24
C GLN A 106 -4.25 2.01 -12.96
N PHE A 107 -3.71 1.09 -12.15
CA PHE A 107 -4.30 0.67 -10.88
C PHE A 107 -3.20 0.61 -9.81
N PRO A 108 -2.74 1.78 -9.33
CA PRO A 108 -1.75 1.80 -8.27
C PRO A 108 -2.40 1.29 -6.99
N GLY A 109 -1.68 0.41 -6.30
CA GLY A 109 -2.07 -0.01 -4.97
C GLY A 109 -1.88 1.13 -3.95
N GLN A 110 -2.59 1.08 -2.81
CA GLN A 110 -2.54 2.13 -1.80
C GLN A 110 -2.42 1.60 -0.37
N THR A 111 -1.55 2.25 0.40
CA THR A 111 -1.39 2.05 1.84
C THR A 111 -1.76 3.34 2.56
N LYS A 112 -2.57 3.26 3.62
CA LYS A 112 -2.89 4.42 4.45
C LYS A 112 -2.66 4.11 5.92
N ALA A 113 -2.13 5.07 6.66
CA ALA A 113 -1.97 5.00 8.10
C ALA A 113 -2.25 6.37 8.72
N SER A 114 -2.72 6.37 9.96
CA SER A 114 -2.97 7.58 10.74
C SER A 114 -2.71 7.30 12.21
N LYS A 115 -2.12 8.26 12.93
CA LYS A 115 -1.91 8.19 14.37
C LYS A 115 -2.49 9.44 15.01
N MET A 116 -3.34 9.24 16.01
CA MET A 116 -3.85 10.31 16.86
C MET A 116 -3.10 10.27 18.18
N THR A 117 -2.52 11.38 18.60
CA THR A 117 -1.80 11.51 19.87
C THR A 117 -1.82 12.95 20.36
N ASN A 118 -1.62 13.14 21.67
CA ASN A 118 -1.45 14.44 22.31
C ASN A 118 0.04 14.82 22.48
N THR A 119 0.96 13.99 21.97
CA THR A 119 2.40 14.22 22.02
C THR A 119 2.94 14.55 20.63
N GLU A 120 4.09 15.22 20.59
CA GLU A 120 4.79 15.48 19.33
C GLU A 120 5.13 14.16 18.62
N ILE A 121 4.95 14.14 17.30
CA ILE A 121 5.28 13.01 16.44
C ILE A 121 6.52 13.36 15.61
N LYS A 122 7.56 12.53 15.72
CA LYS A 122 8.70 12.58 14.79
C LYS A 122 8.38 11.77 13.53
N ALA A 123 8.52 12.37 12.35
CA ALA A 123 8.18 11.73 11.07
C ALA A 123 8.83 10.34 10.89
N MET A 124 10.14 10.23 11.14
CA MET A 124 10.85 8.94 11.08
C MET A 124 10.27 7.89 12.03
N GLY A 125 9.92 8.28 13.27
CA GLY A 125 9.37 7.36 14.26
C GLY A 125 7.99 6.87 13.87
N PHE A 126 7.13 7.78 13.40
CA PHE A 126 5.82 7.41 12.88
C PHE A 126 5.90 6.48 11.67
N ILE A 127 6.77 6.78 10.70
CA ILE A 127 6.99 5.92 9.54
C ILE A 127 7.50 4.54 9.99
N HIS A 128 8.43 4.47 10.93
CA HIS A 128 8.91 3.20 11.48
C HIS A 128 7.79 2.37 12.12
N ASP A 129 6.98 2.99 12.99
CA ASP A 129 5.86 2.33 13.67
C ASP A 129 4.89 1.73 12.63
N VAL A 130 4.52 2.52 11.62
CA VAL A 130 3.60 2.11 10.54
C VAL A 130 4.17 0.95 9.73
N LEU A 131 5.45 1.02 9.36
CA LEU A 131 6.11 -0.02 8.57
C LEU A 131 6.22 -1.35 9.35
N ASN A 132 6.55 -1.30 10.64
CA ASN A 132 6.57 -2.48 11.50
C ASN A 132 5.17 -3.06 11.71
N GLU A 133 4.15 -2.21 11.89
CA GLU A 133 2.76 -2.66 12.00
C GLU A 133 2.37 -3.45 10.74
N PHE A 134 2.73 -2.92 9.56
CA PHE A 134 2.48 -3.60 8.30
C PHE A 134 3.25 -4.91 8.15
N GLU A 135 4.52 -4.95 8.52
CA GLU A 135 5.29 -6.19 8.53
C GLU A 135 4.69 -7.23 9.49
N SER A 136 4.19 -6.80 10.65
CA SER A 136 3.62 -7.73 11.64
C SER A 136 2.39 -8.48 11.12
N GLN A 137 1.69 -7.95 10.12
CA GLN A 137 0.51 -8.60 9.53
C GLN A 137 0.86 -9.92 8.82
N SER A 138 2.13 -10.19 8.48
CA SER A 138 2.55 -11.50 7.94
C SER A 138 2.20 -12.62 8.90
N GLN A 139 2.27 -12.32 10.19
CA GLN A 139 2.10 -13.28 11.26
C GLN A 139 0.65 -13.76 11.39
N GLU A 140 -0.30 -13.04 10.77
CA GLU A 140 -1.72 -13.40 10.72
C GLU A 140 -2.06 -14.32 9.55
N ILE A 141 -1.12 -14.62 8.65
CA ILE A 141 -1.35 -15.46 7.48
C ILE A 141 -1.34 -16.95 7.87
N ASP A 142 -2.47 -17.62 7.75
CA ASP A 142 -2.57 -19.05 8.10
C ASP A 142 -1.95 -19.96 7.02
N ASP A 143 -2.10 -19.59 5.74
CA ASP A 143 -1.49 -20.31 4.61
C ASP A 143 -0.77 -19.35 3.63
N PRO A 144 0.56 -19.22 3.73
CA PRO A 144 1.33 -18.33 2.85
C PRO A 144 1.34 -18.80 1.39
N VAL A 145 1.20 -20.11 1.15
CA VAL A 145 1.21 -20.66 -0.22
C VAL A 145 -0.10 -20.26 -0.92
N THR A 146 -1.24 -20.49 -0.27
CA THR A 146 -2.54 -20.07 -0.80
C THR A 146 -2.61 -18.56 -0.97
N GLN A 147 -2.13 -17.79 0.02
CA GLN A 147 -2.13 -16.33 -0.04
C GLN A 147 -1.35 -15.80 -1.26
N MET A 148 -0.25 -16.44 -1.65
CA MET A 148 0.52 -16.04 -2.83
C MET A 148 -0.17 -16.39 -4.16
N HIS A 149 -0.88 -17.52 -4.25
CA HIS A 149 -1.57 -17.94 -5.48
C HIS A 149 -2.84 -17.12 -5.79
N LEU A 150 -3.51 -16.58 -4.76
CA LEU A 150 -4.68 -15.71 -4.95
C LEU A 150 -4.39 -14.44 -5.77
N HIS A 151 -3.11 -14.08 -5.95
CA HIS A 151 -2.68 -12.94 -6.75
C HIS A 151 -2.13 -13.32 -8.15
N THR A 152 -1.98 -14.60 -8.47
CA THR A 152 -1.51 -15.08 -9.79
C THR A 152 -2.64 -15.36 -10.77
N ASP A 153 -3.85 -15.63 -10.27
CA ASP A 153 -5.01 -15.86 -11.12
C ASP A 153 -5.55 -14.52 -11.66
N LYS A 154 -5.82 -14.47 -12.97
CA LYS A 154 -6.22 -13.28 -13.74
C LYS A 154 -7.54 -12.62 -13.30
N TYR A 155 -8.10 -13.01 -12.17
CA TYR A 155 -9.25 -12.39 -11.54
C TYR A 155 -8.84 -11.96 -10.14
N SER A 156 -8.57 -10.67 -9.97
CA SER A 156 -8.49 -10.03 -8.66
C SER A 156 -9.82 -10.24 -7.95
N ILE A 157 -9.92 -11.30 -7.16
CA ILE A 157 -11.09 -11.53 -6.31
C ILE A 157 -11.06 -10.43 -5.25
N ASN A 158 -12.13 -9.65 -5.18
CA ASN A 158 -12.26 -8.57 -4.21
C ASN A 158 -11.97 -9.10 -2.80
N SER A 159 -11.05 -8.45 -2.07
CA SER A 159 -10.63 -8.79 -0.70
C SER A 159 -11.81 -9.01 0.25
N HIS A 160 -12.96 -8.43 -0.06
CA HIS A 160 -14.21 -8.58 0.66
C HIS A 160 -14.82 -10.00 0.65
N GLN A 161 -14.52 -10.85 -0.35
CA GLN A 161 -15.09 -12.19 -0.49
C GLN A 161 -14.32 -13.29 0.26
N LEU A 162 -13.08 -13.01 0.71
CA LEU A 162 -12.21 -14.00 1.35
C LEU A 162 -12.10 -13.85 2.88
N GLY A 163 -12.92 -12.99 3.50
CA GLY A 163 -12.80 -12.68 4.94
C GLY A 163 -11.48 -12.00 5.33
N LEU A 164 -10.64 -11.65 4.35
CA LEU A 164 -9.44 -10.85 4.53
C LEU A 164 -9.88 -9.40 4.76
N LYS A 165 -9.55 -8.84 5.93
CA LYS A 165 -9.89 -7.45 6.24
C LYS A 165 -9.38 -6.54 5.09
N PRO A 166 -10.19 -5.58 4.62
CA PRO A 166 -9.89 -4.76 3.43
C PRO A 166 -8.64 -3.86 3.55
N SER A 167 -7.91 -3.96 4.66
CA SER A 167 -6.67 -3.27 4.98
C SER A 167 -5.44 -4.20 5.01
N ASN A 168 -5.51 -5.43 4.49
CA ASN A 168 -4.36 -6.34 4.51
C ASN A 168 -3.31 -5.94 3.45
N ILE A 169 -2.31 -5.20 3.92
CA ILE A 169 -1.23 -4.58 3.15
C ILE A 169 -0.28 -5.59 2.49
N TYR A 170 -0.31 -6.86 2.90
CA TYR A 170 0.40 -7.92 2.19
C TYR A 170 -0.05 -8.05 0.73
N THR A 171 -1.30 -7.66 0.45
CA THR A 171 -1.80 -7.52 -0.91
C THR A 171 -0.92 -6.58 -1.75
N LEU A 172 -0.34 -5.52 -1.17
CA LEU A 172 0.54 -4.59 -1.91
C LEU A 172 1.94 -5.13 -2.12
N LEU A 173 2.50 -5.82 -1.12
CA LEU A 173 3.80 -6.50 -1.27
C LEU A 173 3.71 -7.62 -2.33
N LEU A 174 2.57 -8.30 -2.43
CA LEU A 174 2.28 -9.35 -3.41
C LEU A 174 1.82 -8.81 -4.78
N GLU A 175 1.09 -7.69 -4.86
CA GLU A 175 0.66 -7.04 -6.12
C GLU A 175 1.85 -6.61 -7.00
N MET A 176 3.02 -6.38 -6.39
CA MET A 176 4.25 -6.07 -7.12
C MET A 176 4.96 -7.30 -7.70
N GLN A 177 4.50 -8.53 -7.38
CA GLN A 177 4.93 -9.75 -8.08
C GLN A 177 4.19 -9.94 -9.41
N SER A 178 2.94 -9.48 -9.53
CA SER A 178 2.09 -9.75 -10.70
C SER A 178 2.10 -8.65 -11.77
N ARG A 179 2.46 -7.40 -11.42
CA ARG A 179 2.36 -6.23 -12.33
C ARG A 179 3.60 -5.92 -13.17
N VAL A 180 4.41 -6.92 -13.53
CA VAL A 180 5.38 -6.79 -14.65
C VAL A 180 5.28 -7.97 -15.62
N ILE A 181 4.04 -8.32 -15.97
CA ILE A 181 3.71 -9.00 -17.21
C ILE A 181 2.74 -8.09 -17.99
N SER A 182 3.31 -7.07 -18.62
CA SER A 182 2.89 -6.51 -19.90
C SER A 182 4.02 -5.62 -20.41
#